data_AF-A0A0T6DTI5-F1
#
_entry.id   AF-A0A0T6DTI5-F1
#
_cell.length_a   1.000
_cell.length_b   1.000
_cell.length_c   1.000
_cell.angle_alpha   90.00
_cell.angle_beta   90.00
_cell.angle_gamma   90.00
#
_symmetry.space_group_name_H-M   'P 1'
#
loop_
_entity.id
_entity.type
_entity.pdbx_description
1 polymer ?
#
loop_
_entity_poly.entity_id
_entity_poly.type
_entity_poly.pdbx_seq_one_letter_code
_entity_poly.pdbx_strand_id
1 'polypeptide(L)'
;MSNNLQMPLAIISALLPLALLGCQTNNLNHSAQTSTVIDDKNWSADTPVPRLLQTLTKYEWQLTRVSNDDEKISPFNYKAPLVMNVRPDTLLFQEGCHRYKGNFKALRPLPYPYSLPDMSDMSDNCEVATTSSGKSNSNKGEVQQALDIVFARYSNSYFRFDPILPNDPLFSKKVSKQMRLTTDKGKVFIFSGRAKPIKQTSGLAITNELLERYDWHLIRATDNANTLIHELNNPNVPITASFRLDTHDQGVSFLTGCNGVGGSYSLSTNHILLIGASPSTLMGCGELVNGIEDYLDRIMHNSTSHLTLTHTDNNPIANSVNEIKSSYLLTQTLDSSETLIWKNEPKKIP
;
A
#
# COMPACT_ATOMS: atom_id res chain seq x y z
N MET A 1 35.88 68.88 -0.10
CA MET A 1 34.84 69.62 0.63
C MET A 1 33.72 68.62 0.90
N SER A 2 33.79 67.78 1.95
CA SER A 2 33.50 68.06 3.38
C SER A 2 32.13 68.73 3.58
N ASN A 3 31.11 67.97 4.00
CA ASN A 3 30.73 67.90 5.42
C ASN A 3 29.57 66.92 5.67
N ASN A 4 29.78 66.11 6.69
CA ASN A 4 28.79 65.36 7.47
C ASN A 4 28.03 66.31 8.42
N LEU A 5 26.79 65.94 8.77
CA LEU A 5 26.11 66.24 10.05
C LEU A 5 24.96 65.21 10.18
N GLN A 6 25.15 64.06 10.86
CA GLN A 6 24.98 63.78 12.29
C GLN A 6 23.60 64.08 12.92
N MET A 7 22.86 62.97 13.11
CA MET A 7 22.06 62.53 14.30
C MET A 7 20.78 63.30 14.72
N PRO A 8 19.80 62.66 15.42
CA PRO A 8 20.00 61.58 16.38
C PRO A 8 19.11 60.32 16.33
N LEU A 9 19.69 59.30 16.96
CA LEU A 9 19.10 58.11 17.57
C LEU A 9 17.82 58.43 18.38
N ALA A 10 16.74 57.71 18.11
CA ALA A 10 15.66 57.50 19.07
C ALA A 10 15.65 56.01 19.44
N ILE A 11 16.23 55.71 20.61
CA ILE A 11 16.14 54.41 21.28
C ILE A 11 14.73 54.33 21.87
N ILE A 12 13.84 53.58 21.22
CA ILE A 12 12.59 53.12 21.85
C ILE A 12 12.88 51.74 22.42
N SER A 13 13.35 51.74 23.67
CA SER A 13 13.40 50.58 24.55
C SER A 13 11.96 50.20 24.90
N ALA A 14 11.41 49.23 24.17
CA ALA A 14 10.19 48.54 24.58
C ALA A 14 10.60 47.23 25.26
N LEU A 15 10.53 47.27 26.59
CA LEU A 15 10.56 46.14 27.50
C LEU A 15 9.65 45.00 26.99
N LEU A 16 10.26 43.92 26.52
CA LEU A 16 9.57 42.63 26.39
C LEU A 16 9.54 41.98 27.78
N PRO A 17 8.36 41.69 28.35
CA PRO A 17 8.30 40.85 29.53
C PRO A 17 8.72 39.43 29.14
N LEU A 18 9.76 38.94 29.82
CA LEU A 18 10.08 37.52 29.94
C LEU A 18 8.86 36.81 30.57
N ALA A 19 7.90 36.42 29.73
CA ALA A 19 6.92 35.44 30.11
C ALA A 19 7.64 34.08 30.15
N LEU A 20 7.97 33.66 31.37
CA LEU A 20 8.20 32.27 31.74
C LEU A 20 6.97 31.45 31.31
N LEU A 21 6.99 30.95 30.07
CA LEU A 21 6.14 29.83 29.67
C LEU A 21 6.78 28.59 30.28
N GLY A 22 6.33 28.29 31.49
CA GLY A 22 6.62 27.03 32.15
C GLY A 22 6.25 25.86 31.25
N CYS A 23 7.09 24.84 31.31
CA CYS A 23 6.77 23.49 30.86
C CYS A 23 5.46 23.06 31.52
N GLN A 24 4.33 23.27 30.86
CA GLN A 24 3.15 22.48 31.11
C GLN A 24 3.41 21.13 30.47
N THR A 25 3.92 20.21 31.29
CA THR A 25 3.80 18.77 31.07
C THR A 25 2.31 18.45 31.06
N ASN A 26 1.67 18.65 29.92
CA ASN A 26 0.41 17.99 29.64
C ASN A 26 0.77 16.52 29.50
N ASN A 27 0.60 15.78 30.60
CA ASN A 27 0.35 14.34 30.57
C ASN A 27 -0.94 14.12 29.75
N LEU A 28 -0.81 14.25 28.43
CA LEU A 28 -1.68 13.54 27.52
C LEU A 28 -1.33 12.08 27.72
N ASN A 29 -2.13 11.41 28.54
CA ASN A 29 -2.28 9.97 28.52
C ASN A 29 -2.55 9.56 27.07
N HIS A 30 -1.50 9.35 26.29
CA HIS A 30 -1.55 8.53 25.09
C HIS A 30 -1.67 7.07 25.53
N SER A 31 -2.77 6.77 26.21
CA SER A 31 -3.43 5.48 26.02
C SER A 31 -4.17 5.60 24.69
N ALA A 32 -3.39 5.68 23.59
CA ALA A 32 -3.93 5.40 22.29
C ALA A 32 -4.26 3.90 22.32
N GLN A 33 -5.53 3.59 22.54
CA GLN A 33 -6.10 2.26 22.36
C GLN A 33 -5.79 1.80 20.92
N THR A 34 -4.64 1.16 20.71
CA THR A 34 -4.27 0.49 19.45
C THR A 34 -4.92 -0.89 19.32
N SER A 35 -6.00 -1.16 20.06
CA SER A 35 -6.72 -2.45 19.99
C SER A 35 -7.97 -2.39 19.12
N THR A 36 -8.08 -1.49 18.15
CA THR A 36 -9.13 -1.67 17.14
C THR A 36 -8.70 -2.79 16.20
N VAL A 37 -9.03 -4.03 16.59
CA VAL A 37 -9.11 -5.17 15.68
C VAL A 37 -9.79 -4.68 14.40
N ILE A 38 -9.10 -4.74 13.27
CA ILE A 38 -9.64 -4.30 11.98
C ILE A 38 -10.83 -5.21 11.62
N ASP A 39 -12.05 -4.78 11.95
CA ASP A 39 -13.29 -5.45 11.58
C ASP A 39 -13.73 -5.03 10.16
N ASP A 40 -13.75 -5.99 9.24
CA ASP A 40 -14.15 -5.86 7.83
C ASP A 40 -15.66 -5.59 7.64
N LYS A 41 -16.44 -5.61 8.73
CA LYS A 41 -17.90 -5.46 8.69
C LYS A 41 -18.37 -4.03 8.44
N ASN A 42 -17.55 -3.01 8.73
CA ASN A 42 -17.93 -1.60 8.60
C ASN A 42 -17.47 -1.00 7.26
N TRP A 43 -18.10 -1.42 6.15
CA TRP A 43 -17.97 -0.77 4.83
C TRP A 43 -18.94 0.41 4.77
N SER A 44 -18.44 1.61 5.04
CA SER A 44 -19.21 2.85 5.04
C SER A 44 -18.32 4.04 4.62
N ALA A 45 -18.92 5.23 4.51
CA ALA A 45 -18.17 6.45 4.28
C ALA A 45 -17.19 6.79 5.43
N ASP A 46 -17.39 6.21 6.61
CA ASP A 46 -16.58 6.45 7.81
C ASP A 46 -15.46 5.42 8.00
N THR A 47 -15.27 4.49 7.04
CA THR A 47 -14.20 3.49 7.11
C THR A 47 -12.84 4.20 7.13
N PRO A 48 -11.99 4.00 8.16
CA PRO A 48 -10.65 4.58 8.21
C PRO A 48 -9.82 4.22 6.98
N VAL A 49 -8.93 5.14 6.60
CA VAL A 49 -8.11 5.09 5.38
C VAL A 49 -7.41 3.73 5.18
N PRO A 50 -6.58 3.24 6.14
CA PRO A 50 -5.99 1.90 6.07
C PRO A 50 -6.97 0.75 5.90
N ARG A 51 -8.14 0.82 6.55
CA ARG A 51 -9.15 -0.24 6.48
C ARG A 51 -9.81 -0.29 5.11
N LEU A 52 -9.99 0.87 4.47
CA LEU A 52 -10.53 0.95 3.13
C LEU A 52 -9.57 0.33 2.11
N LEU A 53 -8.26 0.64 2.18
CA LEU A 53 -7.25 0.00 1.33
C LEU A 53 -7.28 -1.52 1.50
N GLN A 54 -7.20 -2.00 2.75
CA GLN A 54 -7.24 -3.43 3.06
C GLN A 54 -8.51 -4.11 2.55
N THR A 55 -9.66 -3.44 2.64
CA THR A 55 -10.91 -4.00 2.14
C THR A 55 -10.91 -4.03 0.62
N LEU A 56 -10.44 -2.97 -0.05
CA LEU A 56 -10.40 -2.89 -1.51
C LEU A 56 -9.55 -4.00 -2.13
N THR A 57 -8.45 -4.42 -1.51
CA THR A 57 -7.58 -5.47 -2.06
C THR A 57 -8.16 -6.88 -1.94
N LYS A 58 -9.14 -7.10 -1.04
CA LYS A 58 -9.86 -8.39 -0.84
C LYS A 58 -10.86 -8.74 -1.93
N TYR A 59 -11.17 -7.80 -2.82
CA TYR A 59 -12.15 -7.98 -3.88
C TYR A 59 -11.53 -7.83 -5.27
N GLU A 60 -12.12 -8.53 -6.24
CA GLU A 60 -12.01 -8.21 -7.66
C GLU A 60 -13.18 -7.32 -8.03
N TRP A 61 -12.90 -6.15 -8.60
CA TRP A 61 -13.89 -5.11 -8.84
C TRP A 61 -14.28 -5.07 -10.31
N GLN A 62 -15.50 -5.49 -10.66
CA GLN A 62 -15.98 -5.43 -12.03
C GLN A 62 -16.71 -4.10 -12.29
N LEU A 63 -16.35 -3.39 -13.37
CA LEU A 63 -17.09 -2.20 -13.80
C LEU A 63 -18.49 -2.58 -14.25
N THR A 64 -19.51 -1.93 -13.71
CA THR A 64 -20.92 -2.24 -14.00
C THR A 64 -21.74 -1.05 -14.46
N ARG A 65 -21.35 0.18 -14.10
CA ARG A 65 -22.03 1.41 -14.56
C ARG A 65 -21.05 2.56 -14.70
N VAL A 66 -21.38 3.51 -15.58
CA VAL A 66 -20.59 4.72 -15.85
C VAL A 66 -21.55 5.91 -16.03
N SER A 67 -21.14 7.10 -15.59
CA SER A 67 -21.84 8.36 -15.90
C SER A 67 -21.55 8.85 -17.32
N ASN A 68 -22.57 9.17 -18.09
CA ASN A 68 -22.42 9.86 -19.38
C ASN A 68 -22.03 11.35 -19.20
N ASP A 69 -21.92 12.10 -20.29
CA ASP A 69 -21.52 13.52 -20.28
C ASP A 69 -22.56 14.44 -19.60
N ASP A 70 -23.81 13.99 -19.48
CA ASP A 70 -24.88 14.64 -18.73
C ASP A 70 -24.99 14.16 -17.26
N GLU A 71 -23.93 13.54 -16.74
CA GLU A 71 -23.84 12.95 -15.39
C GLU A 71 -24.83 11.81 -15.09
N LYS A 72 -25.60 11.37 -16.08
CA LYS A 72 -26.55 10.26 -15.96
C LYS A 72 -25.82 8.93 -15.93
N ILE A 73 -26.06 8.13 -14.89
CA ILE A 73 -25.46 6.81 -14.71
C ILE A 73 -26.21 5.76 -15.53
N SER A 74 -25.49 5.03 -16.39
CA SER A 74 -26.03 3.94 -17.21
C SER A 74 -25.24 2.64 -17.05
N PRO A 75 -25.85 1.46 -17.29
CA PRO A 75 -25.14 0.18 -17.32
C PRO A 75 -23.95 0.19 -18.29
N PHE A 76 -22.84 -0.40 -17.86
CA PHE A 76 -21.68 -0.66 -18.70
C PHE A 76 -21.78 -2.09 -19.23
N ASN A 77 -22.25 -2.22 -20.47
CA ASN A 77 -22.47 -3.52 -21.12
C ASN A 77 -21.37 -3.75 -22.16
N TYR A 78 -20.27 -4.36 -21.74
CA TYR A 78 -19.16 -4.73 -22.62
C TYR A 78 -19.02 -6.25 -22.70
N LYS A 79 -18.60 -6.77 -23.87
CA LYS A 79 -18.58 -8.22 -24.14
C LYS A 79 -17.63 -8.96 -23.20
N ALA A 80 -16.46 -8.37 -22.94
CA ALA A 80 -15.55 -8.80 -21.88
C ALA A 80 -15.73 -7.87 -20.66
N PRO A 81 -15.84 -8.41 -19.44
CA PRO A 81 -15.93 -7.56 -18.26
C PRO A 81 -14.60 -6.85 -17.99
N LEU A 82 -14.66 -5.54 -17.76
CA LEU A 82 -13.52 -4.78 -17.24
C LEU A 82 -13.42 -5.01 -15.73
N VAL A 83 -12.35 -5.67 -15.30
CA VAL A 83 -12.06 -6.00 -13.90
C VAL A 83 -10.89 -5.17 -13.41
N MET A 84 -10.98 -4.70 -12.17
CA MET A 84 -9.95 -3.90 -11.51
C MET A 84 -9.50 -4.62 -10.23
N ASN A 85 -8.18 -4.74 -10.09
CA ASN A 85 -7.51 -5.17 -8.87
C ASN A 85 -6.81 -3.96 -8.25
N VAL A 86 -7.07 -3.73 -6.96
CA VAL A 86 -6.47 -2.63 -6.22
C VAL A 86 -5.19 -3.09 -5.53
N ARG A 87 -4.12 -2.31 -5.68
CA ARG A 87 -2.85 -2.40 -4.93
C ARG A 87 -2.62 -1.06 -4.20
N PRO A 88 -1.69 -0.97 -3.23
CA PRO A 88 -1.49 0.24 -2.43
C PRO A 88 -1.24 1.54 -3.21
N ASP A 89 -0.55 1.47 -4.35
CA ASP A 89 -0.15 2.62 -5.19
C ASP A 89 -0.52 2.43 -6.68
N THR A 90 -1.22 1.35 -7.00
CA THR A 90 -1.43 0.88 -8.36
C THR A 90 -2.85 0.34 -8.52
N LEU A 91 -3.49 0.66 -9.65
CA LEU A 91 -4.67 -0.06 -10.12
C LEU A 91 -4.29 -0.94 -11.30
N LEU A 92 -4.67 -2.22 -11.22
CA LEU A 92 -4.48 -3.19 -12.29
C LEU A 92 -5.82 -3.46 -12.95
N PHE A 93 -5.96 -3.07 -14.21
CA PHE A 93 -7.15 -3.35 -15.00
C PHE A 93 -6.91 -4.58 -15.88
N GLN A 94 -7.93 -5.41 -16.02
CA GLN A 94 -7.93 -6.56 -16.91
C GLN A 94 -9.24 -6.60 -17.68
N GLU A 95 -9.12 -6.81 -18.98
CA GLU A 95 -10.25 -7.07 -19.87
C GLU A 95 -9.92 -8.27 -20.75
N GLY A 96 -10.66 -9.37 -20.57
CA GLY A 96 -10.28 -10.64 -21.20
C GLY A 96 -8.86 -11.03 -20.77
N CYS A 97 -7.91 -11.02 -21.72
CA CYS A 97 -6.49 -11.27 -21.46
C CYS A 97 -5.57 -10.04 -21.57
N HIS A 98 -6.13 -8.87 -21.90
CA HIS A 98 -5.41 -7.61 -21.95
C HIS A 98 -5.31 -7.01 -20.55
N ARG A 99 -4.17 -6.40 -20.24
CA ARG A 99 -3.85 -5.90 -18.89
C ARG A 99 -3.24 -4.49 -18.95
N TYR A 100 -3.65 -3.65 -18.01
CA TYR A 100 -3.22 -2.26 -17.93
C TYR A 100 -2.92 -1.89 -16.48
N LYS A 101 -1.95 -1.00 -16.30
CA LYS A 101 -1.53 -0.50 -14.99
C LYS A 101 -1.75 1.01 -14.94
N GLY A 102 -2.50 1.47 -13.94
CA GLY A 102 -2.51 2.88 -13.53
C GLY A 102 -1.61 3.05 -12.33
N ASN A 103 -0.45 3.69 -12.52
CA ASN A 103 0.49 4.00 -11.44
C ASN A 103 0.15 5.34 -10.81
N PHE A 104 0.01 5.37 -9.50
CA PHE A 104 -0.21 6.61 -8.79
C PHE A 104 1.08 7.01 -8.09
N LYS A 105 1.66 8.14 -8.49
CA LYS A 105 2.84 8.75 -7.83
C LYS A 105 2.47 9.36 -6.48
N ALA A 106 1.67 8.67 -5.68
CA ALA A 106 1.16 9.15 -4.42
C ALA A 106 2.02 8.62 -3.27
N LEU A 107 2.53 9.54 -2.45
CA LEU A 107 3.21 9.23 -1.18
C LEU A 107 2.25 8.77 -0.07
N ARG A 108 0.97 8.54 -0.40
CA ARG A 108 -0.09 8.23 0.57
C ARG A 108 -0.96 7.08 0.07
N PRO A 109 -1.37 6.15 0.95
CA PRO A 109 -2.29 5.06 0.60
C PRO A 109 -3.70 5.56 0.27
N LEU A 110 -4.55 4.69 -0.28
CA LEU A 110 -5.99 4.96 -0.39
C LEU A 110 -6.64 5.35 0.93
N PRO A 111 -7.71 6.19 0.92
CA PRO A 111 -8.37 6.82 -0.22
C PRO A 111 -7.89 8.26 -0.48
N TYR A 112 -6.62 8.57 -0.18
CA TYR A 112 -6.10 9.87 -0.58
C TYR A 112 -6.27 10.04 -2.09
N PRO A 113 -6.70 11.23 -2.57
CA PRO A 113 -6.94 11.46 -3.98
C PRO A 113 -5.65 11.15 -4.71
N TYR A 114 -5.68 10.13 -5.55
CA TYR A 114 -4.48 9.78 -6.27
C TYR A 114 -4.21 10.84 -7.34
N SER A 115 -2.96 11.28 -7.45
CA SER A 115 -2.52 12.13 -8.57
C SER A 115 -2.54 11.35 -9.88
N LEU A 116 -2.84 12.03 -10.98
CA LEU A 116 -2.68 11.65 -12.39
C LEU A 116 -2.12 10.22 -12.60
N PRO A 117 -2.96 9.18 -12.80
CA PRO A 117 -2.44 7.85 -13.06
C PRO A 117 -1.62 7.85 -14.34
N ASP A 118 -0.37 7.42 -14.24
CA ASP A 118 0.43 7.08 -15.41
C ASP A 118 -0.04 5.71 -15.89
N MET A 119 -0.82 5.72 -16.98
CA MET A 119 -1.43 4.54 -17.56
C MET A 119 -0.46 3.88 -18.54
N SER A 120 -0.15 2.62 -18.31
CA SER A 120 0.76 1.84 -19.16
C SER A 120 0.20 0.45 -19.47
N ASP A 121 0.40 0.00 -20.70
CA ASP A 121 0.13 -1.38 -21.12
C ASP A 121 0.99 -2.37 -20.32
N MET A 122 0.41 -3.54 -20.03
CA MET A 122 1.14 -4.69 -19.52
C MET A 122 1.12 -5.83 -20.53
N SER A 123 2.03 -6.80 -20.38
CA SER A 123 2.00 -8.02 -21.19
C SER A 123 0.68 -8.76 -21.05
N ASP A 124 0.08 -9.13 -22.18
CA ASP A 124 -1.11 -9.99 -22.23
C ASP A 124 -0.84 -11.31 -21.49
N ASN A 125 -1.84 -11.83 -20.78
CA ASN A 125 -1.77 -13.13 -20.10
C ASN A 125 -2.42 -14.27 -20.91
N CYS A 126 -2.73 -14.01 -22.18
CA CYS A 126 -3.12 -15.04 -23.12
C CYS A 126 -1.92 -15.96 -23.36
N GLU A 127 -2.04 -17.27 -23.09
CA GLU A 127 -1.12 -18.25 -23.67
C GLU A 127 -1.25 -18.14 -25.19
N VAL A 128 -0.32 -17.43 -25.82
CA VAL A 128 -0.23 -17.42 -27.28
C VAL A 128 0.32 -18.78 -27.66
N ALA A 129 -0.57 -19.69 -28.04
CA ALA A 129 -0.20 -20.86 -28.82
C ALA A 129 0.56 -20.34 -30.06
N THR A 130 1.89 -20.42 -30.02
CA THR A 130 2.79 -20.09 -31.12
C THR A 130 2.62 -21.10 -32.24
N THR A 131 1.52 -21.00 -33.00
CA THR A 131 1.35 -21.68 -34.28
C THR A 131 0.37 -20.91 -35.16
N SER A 132 0.74 -19.69 -35.53
CA SER A 132 0.53 -19.17 -36.89
C SER A 132 0.94 -17.71 -36.98
N SER A 133 1.74 -17.41 -37.99
CA SER A 133 1.91 -16.09 -38.57
C SER A 133 0.56 -15.55 -39.03
N GLY A 134 -0.21 -14.98 -38.11
CA GLY A 134 -1.47 -14.32 -38.37
C GLY A 134 -1.56 -13.08 -37.48
N LYS A 135 -1.65 -11.90 -38.11
CA LYS A 135 -1.82 -10.61 -37.43
C LYS A 135 -3.00 -10.67 -36.45
N SER A 136 -2.75 -10.90 -35.16
CA SER A 136 -3.75 -10.69 -34.11
C SER A 136 -3.79 -9.20 -33.77
N ASN A 137 -4.49 -8.43 -34.61
CA ASN A 137 -4.56 -6.98 -34.53
C ASN A 137 -6.01 -6.43 -34.50
N SER A 138 -7.05 -7.25 -34.32
CA SER A 138 -8.43 -6.75 -34.39
C SER A 138 -9.09 -6.41 -33.04
N ASN A 139 -8.59 -6.91 -31.90
CA ASN A 139 -9.27 -6.73 -30.61
C ASN A 139 -8.56 -5.75 -29.65
N LYS A 140 -7.32 -5.34 -29.96
CA LYS A 140 -6.60 -4.31 -29.17
C LYS A 140 -7.30 -2.94 -29.23
N GLY A 141 -8.04 -2.65 -30.30
CA GLY A 141 -8.71 -1.36 -30.48
C GLY A 141 -9.93 -1.15 -29.59
N GLU A 142 -10.61 -2.23 -29.18
CA GLU A 142 -11.84 -2.19 -28.39
C GLU A 142 -11.56 -1.91 -26.91
N VAL A 143 -10.53 -2.54 -26.35
CA VAL A 143 -10.07 -2.33 -24.96
C VAL A 143 -9.39 -0.98 -24.78
N GLN A 144 -8.50 -0.59 -25.71
CA GLN A 144 -7.92 0.75 -25.70
C GLN A 144 -9.04 1.80 -25.81
N GLN A 145 -10.10 1.58 -26.60
CA GLN A 145 -11.25 2.47 -26.59
C GLN A 145 -12.02 2.46 -25.26
N ALA A 146 -12.27 1.30 -24.65
CA ALA A 146 -12.93 1.22 -23.35
C ALA A 146 -12.12 1.96 -22.27
N LEU A 147 -10.80 1.78 -22.22
CA LEU A 147 -9.91 2.49 -21.31
C LEU A 147 -9.67 3.95 -21.72
N ASP A 148 -9.73 4.31 -23.00
CA ASP A 148 -9.65 5.70 -23.46
C ASP A 148 -10.91 6.47 -23.06
N ILE A 149 -12.06 5.82 -23.20
CA ILE A 149 -13.38 6.31 -22.77
C ILE A 149 -13.43 6.44 -21.24
N VAL A 150 -12.94 5.43 -20.51
CA VAL A 150 -13.10 5.32 -19.06
C VAL A 150 -11.96 6.01 -18.29
N PHE A 151 -10.71 5.94 -18.75
CA PHE A 151 -9.53 6.39 -17.99
C PHE A 151 -8.60 7.34 -18.73
N ALA A 152 -8.32 7.20 -20.04
CA ALA A 152 -7.31 8.04 -20.69
C ALA A 152 -7.70 9.52 -20.77
N ARG A 153 -9.00 9.84 -20.94
CA ARG A 153 -9.52 11.22 -20.79
C ARG A 153 -9.35 11.80 -19.39
N TYR A 154 -9.13 10.93 -18.40
CA TYR A 154 -8.96 11.23 -16.98
C TYR A 154 -7.56 10.85 -16.48
N SER A 155 -6.60 10.61 -17.38
CA SER A 155 -5.18 10.43 -17.06
C SER A 155 -4.63 11.60 -16.23
N ASN A 156 -5.25 12.78 -16.37
CA ASN A 156 -4.96 13.98 -15.59
C ASN A 156 -6.06 14.35 -14.55
N SER A 157 -6.67 13.36 -13.89
CA SER A 157 -7.71 13.59 -12.89
C SER A 157 -7.36 12.96 -11.55
N TYR A 158 -7.76 13.63 -10.46
CA TYR A 158 -7.78 12.99 -9.15
C TYR A 158 -8.89 11.95 -9.06
N PHE A 159 -8.57 10.80 -8.47
CA PHE A 159 -9.53 9.71 -8.24
C PHE A 159 -9.85 9.58 -6.76
N ARG A 160 -11.13 9.49 -6.42
CA ARG A 160 -11.62 9.21 -5.06
C ARG A 160 -12.44 7.92 -5.03
N PHE A 161 -12.17 7.08 -4.03
CA PHE A 161 -12.88 5.82 -3.79
C PHE A 161 -13.90 6.00 -2.68
N ASP A 162 -15.17 5.82 -3.03
CA ASP A 162 -16.29 5.98 -2.12
C ASP A 162 -17.05 4.64 -2.00
N PRO A 163 -17.10 4.03 -0.80
CA PRO A 163 -18.03 2.94 -0.51
C PRO A 163 -19.48 3.30 -0.88
N ILE A 164 -20.16 2.44 -1.64
CA ILE A 164 -21.62 2.57 -1.87
C ILE A 164 -22.34 1.70 -0.85
N LEU A 165 -23.28 2.29 -0.11
CA LEU A 165 -24.06 1.58 0.90
C LEU A 165 -25.12 0.67 0.26
N PRO A 166 -25.40 -0.52 0.83
CA PRO A 166 -26.43 -1.44 0.33
C PRO A 166 -27.85 -0.83 0.27
N ASN A 167 -28.11 0.20 1.09
CA ASN A 167 -29.40 0.87 1.21
C ASN A 167 -29.56 2.08 0.29
N ASP A 168 -28.57 2.39 -0.55
CA ASP A 168 -28.70 3.47 -1.52
C ASP A 168 -29.86 3.13 -2.49
N PRO A 169 -30.88 4.01 -2.62
CA PRO A 169 -32.08 3.73 -3.42
C PRO A 169 -31.78 3.42 -4.89
N LEU A 170 -30.61 3.84 -5.41
CA LEU A 170 -30.14 3.50 -6.76
C LEU A 170 -29.61 2.06 -6.91
N PHE A 171 -29.35 1.36 -5.80
CA PHE A 171 -28.60 0.09 -5.74
C PHE A 171 -29.24 -1.02 -4.88
N SER A 172 -30.47 -0.80 -4.42
CA SER A 172 -31.34 -1.75 -3.71
C SER A 172 -31.39 -3.15 -4.37
N LYS A 173 -31.11 -4.19 -3.56
CA LYS A 173 -31.15 -5.66 -3.81
C LYS A 173 -29.86 -6.42 -4.15
N LYS A 174 -28.69 -5.80 -4.28
CA LYS A 174 -27.44 -6.58 -4.55
C LYS A 174 -26.68 -6.95 -3.27
N VAL A 175 -26.37 -8.26 -3.15
CA VAL A 175 -25.56 -8.87 -2.07
C VAL A 175 -24.06 -8.52 -2.21
N SER A 176 -23.62 -8.02 -3.36
CA SER A 176 -22.22 -7.65 -3.60
C SER A 176 -21.89 -6.25 -3.11
N LYS A 177 -20.71 -6.08 -2.47
CA LYS A 177 -20.18 -4.75 -2.11
C LYS A 177 -20.00 -3.92 -3.39
N GLN A 178 -20.33 -2.64 -3.31
CA GLN A 178 -20.17 -1.71 -4.44
C GLN A 178 -19.26 -0.56 -4.05
N MET A 179 -18.47 -0.11 -5.01
CA MET A 179 -17.53 0.98 -4.87
C MET A 179 -17.74 1.97 -6.02
N ARG A 180 -17.79 3.25 -5.67
CA ARG A 180 -17.82 4.36 -6.60
C ARG A 180 -16.42 4.93 -6.71
N LEU A 181 -15.96 5.07 -7.94
CA LEU A 181 -14.75 5.80 -8.28
C LEU A 181 -15.16 7.11 -8.94
N THR A 182 -14.87 8.23 -8.29
CA THR A 182 -15.22 9.57 -8.78
C THR A 182 -13.96 10.29 -9.22
N THR A 183 -14.00 10.94 -10.39
CA THR A 183 -12.94 11.84 -10.85
C THR A 183 -13.24 13.28 -10.45
N ASP A 184 -12.20 14.09 -10.25
CA ASP A 184 -12.32 15.55 -10.07
C ASP A 184 -13.02 16.28 -11.23
N LYS A 185 -13.08 15.66 -12.41
CA LYS A 185 -13.83 16.12 -13.59
C LYS A 185 -15.30 15.63 -13.59
N GLY A 186 -15.79 15.12 -12.47
CA GLY A 186 -17.20 14.76 -12.28
C GLY A 186 -17.61 13.40 -12.86
N LYS A 187 -16.69 12.60 -13.42
CA LYS A 187 -17.05 11.24 -13.86
C LYS A 187 -17.16 10.28 -12.71
N VAL A 188 -18.14 9.39 -12.83
CA VAL A 188 -18.48 8.37 -11.86
C VAL A 188 -18.42 7.00 -12.53
N PHE A 189 -17.62 6.10 -11.96
CA PHE A 189 -17.55 4.69 -12.30
C PHE A 189 -18.04 3.86 -11.13
N ILE A 190 -18.87 2.85 -11.39
CA ILE A 190 -19.43 2.00 -10.35
C ILE A 190 -18.99 0.57 -10.55
N PHE A 191 -18.27 0.07 -9.55
CA PHE A 191 -17.74 -1.26 -9.51
C PHE A 191 -18.53 -2.14 -8.55
N SER A 192 -18.77 -3.38 -8.96
CA SER A 192 -19.29 -4.44 -8.10
C SER A 192 -18.14 -5.37 -7.71
N GLY A 193 -17.94 -5.54 -6.41
CA GLY A 193 -16.89 -6.39 -5.85
C GLY A 193 -17.32 -7.85 -5.76
N ARG A 194 -16.46 -8.75 -6.24
CA ARG A 194 -16.48 -10.18 -5.93
C ARG A 194 -15.37 -10.49 -4.95
N ALA A 195 -15.69 -11.10 -3.81
CA ALA A 195 -14.67 -11.47 -2.82
C ALA A 195 -13.69 -12.47 -3.44
N LYS A 196 -12.39 -12.25 -3.25
CA LYS A 196 -11.36 -13.20 -3.65
C LYS A 196 -11.51 -14.49 -2.83
N PRO A 197 -11.25 -15.67 -3.41
CA PRO A 197 -11.37 -16.93 -2.69
C PRO A 197 -10.38 -16.97 -1.52
N ILE A 198 -10.87 -17.37 -0.35
CA ILE A 198 -10.03 -17.63 0.81
C ILE A 198 -9.37 -19.00 0.60
N LYS A 199 -8.04 -19.04 0.69
CA LYS A 199 -7.24 -20.25 0.62
C LYS A 199 -6.74 -20.60 2.01
N GLN A 200 -6.62 -21.88 2.30
CA GLN A 200 -5.99 -22.32 3.54
C GLN A 200 -4.49 -21.94 3.48
N THR A 201 -4.04 -21.17 4.47
CA THR A 201 -2.64 -20.79 4.61
C THR A 201 -1.92 -21.77 5.51
N SER A 202 -0.64 -22.03 5.24
CA SER A 202 0.25 -22.71 6.18
C SER A 202 0.71 -21.74 7.27
N GLY A 203 0.99 -22.26 8.47
CA GLY A 203 1.50 -21.47 9.59
C GLY A 203 0.43 -20.80 10.45
N LEU A 204 0.89 -19.93 11.35
CA LEU A 204 0.07 -19.14 12.27
C LEU A 204 -0.65 -18.01 11.53
N ALA A 205 -1.75 -17.53 12.08
CA ALA A 205 -2.48 -16.38 11.55
C ALA A 205 -1.63 -15.11 11.59
N ILE A 206 -1.64 -14.35 10.49
CA ILE A 206 -0.91 -13.07 10.38
C ILE A 206 -1.94 -11.94 10.30
N THR A 207 -1.82 -10.96 11.19
CA THR A 207 -2.64 -9.75 11.19
C THR A 207 -1.77 -8.50 11.11
N ASN A 208 -2.36 -7.36 10.75
CA ASN A 208 -1.62 -6.10 10.72
C ASN A 208 -1.12 -5.70 12.11
N GLU A 209 -1.95 -5.92 13.13
CA GLU A 209 -1.62 -5.62 14.54
C GLU A 209 -0.46 -6.50 15.02
N LEU A 210 -0.37 -7.74 14.54
CA LEU A 210 0.77 -8.61 14.82
C LEU A 210 2.04 -8.09 14.14
N LEU A 211 1.96 -7.73 12.87
CA LEU A 211 3.11 -7.18 12.13
C LEU A 211 3.59 -5.86 12.75
N GLU A 212 2.68 -4.99 13.18
CA GLU A 212 3.00 -3.72 13.81
C GLU A 212 3.64 -3.87 15.19
N ARG A 213 3.28 -4.89 15.96
CA ARG A 213 3.78 -5.09 17.34
C ARG A 213 5.29 -5.30 17.42
N TYR A 214 5.92 -5.75 16.33
CA TYR A 214 7.31 -6.16 16.31
C TYR A 214 8.12 -5.38 15.26
N ASP A 215 9.40 -5.18 15.57
CA ASP A 215 10.43 -4.95 14.57
C ASP A 215 10.90 -6.32 14.07
N TRP A 216 11.15 -6.43 12.77
CA TRP A 216 11.43 -7.70 12.10
C TRP A 216 12.85 -7.66 11.55
N HIS A 217 13.78 -8.38 12.17
CA HIS A 217 15.17 -8.41 11.76
C HIS A 217 15.41 -9.49 10.73
N LEU A 218 16.02 -9.12 9.60
CA LEU A 218 16.40 -10.09 8.59
C LEU A 218 17.52 -10.98 9.14
N ILE A 219 17.28 -12.29 9.17
CA ILE A 219 18.27 -13.27 9.62
C ILE A 219 18.80 -14.13 8.48
N ARG A 220 18.07 -14.19 7.35
CA ARG A 220 18.47 -14.94 6.17
C ARG A 220 17.75 -14.45 4.92
N ALA A 221 18.48 -14.34 3.81
CA ALA A 221 17.92 -14.08 2.49
C ALA A 221 18.51 -15.02 1.45
N THR A 222 17.66 -15.62 0.60
CA THR A 222 18.08 -16.50 -0.48
C THR A 222 17.40 -16.17 -1.79
N ASP A 223 18.07 -16.45 -2.91
CA ASP A 223 17.50 -16.39 -4.24
C ASP A 223 16.61 -17.61 -4.55
N ASN A 224 16.16 -17.69 -5.79
CA ASN A 224 15.32 -18.79 -6.30
C ASN A 224 16.04 -20.16 -6.33
N ALA A 225 17.38 -20.18 -6.33
CA ALA A 225 18.21 -21.38 -6.26
C ALA A 225 18.57 -21.75 -4.81
N ASN A 226 17.97 -21.05 -3.83
CA ASN A 226 18.28 -21.19 -2.40
C ASN A 226 19.75 -20.82 -2.07
N THR A 227 20.38 -20.00 -2.90
CA THR A 227 21.71 -19.44 -2.68
C THR A 227 21.59 -18.16 -1.85
N LEU A 228 22.52 -17.95 -0.93
CA LEU A 228 22.52 -16.74 -0.10
C LEU A 228 22.73 -15.49 -0.95
N ILE A 229 21.86 -14.50 -0.76
CA ILE A 229 22.02 -13.16 -1.33
C ILE A 229 23.03 -12.41 -0.46
N HIS A 230 24.29 -12.34 -0.91
CA HIS A 230 25.41 -11.88 -0.08
C HIS A 230 25.18 -10.50 0.55
N GLU A 231 24.62 -9.57 -0.22
CA GLU A 231 24.30 -8.20 0.20
C GLU A 231 23.35 -8.18 1.40
N LEU A 232 22.29 -8.99 1.35
CA LEU A 232 21.24 -9.03 2.37
C LEU A 232 21.59 -9.88 3.61
N ASN A 233 22.64 -10.70 3.53
CA ASN A 233 23.11 -11.52 4.65
C ASN A 233 24.37 -10.93 5.32
N ASN A 234 24.71 -9.67 5.04
CA ASN A 234 25.90 -9.04 5.60
C ASN A 234 25.73 -8.77 7.11
N PRO A 235 26.54 -9.37 8.00
CA PRO A 235 26.37 -9.22 9.44
C PRO A 235 26.67 -7.81 9.95
N ASN A 236 27.39 -6.99 9.17
CA ASN A 236 27.76 -5.62 9.56
C ASN A 236 26.69 -4.59 9.21
N VAL A 237 25.69 -4.96 8.41
CA VAL A 237 24.60 -4.08 7.99
C VAL A 237 23.27 -4.76 8.33
N PRO A 238 22.80 -4.66 9.59
CA PRO A 238 21.53 -5.25 9.98
C PRO A 238 20.38 -4.60 9.20
N ILE A 239 19.44 -5.43 8.76
CA ILE A 239 18.26 -5.01 8.02
C ILE A 239 17.03 -5.27 8.88
N THR A 240 16.23 -4.22 9.10
CA THR A 240 15.02 -4.30 9.91
C THR A 240 13.81 -3.87 9.10
N ALA A 241 12.74 -4.65 9.14
CA ALA A 241 11.43 -4.26 8.63
C ALA A 241 10.53 -3.83 9.80
N SER A 242 9.85 -2.70 9.64
CA SER A 242 8.90 -2.17 10.63
C SER A 242 7.59 -1.81 9.94
N PHE A 243 6.48 -2.34 10.45
CA PHE A 243 5.14 -2.03 9.96
C PHE A 243 4.50 -0.96 10.84
N ARG A 244 3.86 0.04 10.25
CA ARG A 244 3.09 1.07 10.94
C ARG A 244 1.62 0.93 10.57
N LEU A 245 0.76 0.99 11.58
CA LEU A 245 -0.69 1.03 11.41
C LEU A 245 -1.26 2.11 12.34
N ASP A 246 -1.62 3.26 11.77
CA ASP A 246 -2.36 4.28 12.51
C ASP A 246 -3.72 4.56 11.85
N THR A 247 -4.47 5.52 12.37
CA THR A 247 -5.81 5.84 11.85
C THR A 247 -5.79 6.48 10.46
N HIS A 248 -4.65 7.01 10.03
CA HIS A 248 -4.47 7.79 8.81
C HIS A 248 -3.53 7.12 7.80
N ASP A 249 -2.65 6.24 8.24
CA ASP A 249 -1.60 5.66 7.41
C ASP A 249 -1.30 4.20 7.76
N GLN A 250 -0.88 3.46 6.74
CA GLN A 250 -0.45 2.08 6.84
C GLN A 250 0.76 1.89 5.93
N GLY A 251 1.92 1.69 6.54
CA GLY A 251 3.20 1.65 5.84
C GLY A 251 4.12 0.55 6.34
N VAL A 252 5.03 0.12 5.48
CA VAL A 252 6.16 -0.74 5.84
C VAL A 252 7.45 -0.02 5.46
N SER A 253 8.46 -0.11 6.30
CA SER A 253 9.81 0.39 6.04
C SER A 253 10.83 -0.71 6.28
N PHE A 254 11.76 -0.87 5.35
CA PHE A 254 12.93 -1.75 5.41
C PHE A 254 14.16 -0.87 5.54
N LEU A 255 14.76 -0.85 6.72
CA LEU A 255 15.83 0.05 7.11
C LEU A 255 17.18 -0.67 7.01
N THR A 256 18.14 -0.01 6.38
CA THR A 256 19.52 -0.48 6.21
C THR A 256 20.48 0.59 6.71
N GLY A 257 20.78 0.55 8.01
CA GLY A 257 21.65 1.54 8.64
C GLY A 257 21.05 2.95 8.61
N CYS A 258 21.32 3.72 7.55
CA CYS A 258 20.96 5.13 7.45
C CYS A 258 19.70 5.40 6.61
N ASN A 259 19.40 4.55 5.61
CA ASN A 259 18.33 4.76 4.65
C ASN A 259 17.29 3.65 4.81
N GLY A 260 16.14 3.85 4.18
CA GLY A 260 15.13 2.82 4.15
C GLY A 260 14.27 2.90 2.90
N VAL A 261 13.91 1.73 2.41
CA VAL A 261 12.94 1.55 1.33
C VAL A 261 11.62 1.15 1.96
N GLY A 262 10.51 1.36 1.27
CA GLY A 262 9.22 1.00 1.86
C GLY A 262 8.04 1.45 1.06
N GLY A 263 6.92 1.60 1.74
CA GLY A 263 5.72 2.19 1.17
C GLY A 263 4.45 1.72 1.84
N SER A 264 3.33 2.13 1.25
CA SER A 264 2.03 1.65 1.69
C SER A 264 1.95 0.14 1.49
N TYR A 265 1.28 -0.57 2.41
CA TYR A 265 1.09 -2.01 2.28
C TYR A 265 -0.36 -2.44 2.45
N SER A 266 -0.67 -3.63 1.95
CA SER A 266 -1.91 -4.34 2.29
C SER A 266 -1.61 -5.82 2.53
N LEU A 267 -2.38 -6.44 3.42
CA LEU A 267 -2.25 -7.83 3.81
C LEU A 267 -3.59 -8.54 3.58
N SER A 268 -3.61 -9.46 2.64
CA SER A 268 -4.81 -10.24 2.35
C SER A 268 -5.06 -11.31 3.42
N THR A 269 -6.28 -11.84 3.44
CA THR A 269 -6.66 -13.00 4.27
C THR A 269 -5.87 -14.27 3.95
N ASN A 270 -5.24 -14.33 2.76
CA ASN A 270 -4.43 -15.46 2.31
C ASN A 270 -2.94 -15.24 2.58
N HIS A 271 -2.60 -14.34 3.51
CA HIS A 271 -1.22 -13.95 3.85
C HIS A 271 -0.39 -13.42 2.68
N ILE A 272 -1.04 -12.92 1.63
CA ILE A 272 -0.36 -12.19 0.56
C ILE A 272 -0.14 -10.74 1.01
N LEU A 273 1.12 -10.33 1.10
CA LEU A 273 1.57 -8.97 1.35
C LEU A 273 1.81 -8.26 0.02
N LEU A 274 1.12 -7.13 -0.19
CA LEU A 274 1.35 -6.22 -1.30
C LEU A 274 2.02 -4.96 -0.78
N ILE A 275 3.11 -4.55 -1.40
CA ILE A 275 3.85 -3.33 -1.08
C ILE A 275 3.76 -2.39 -2.28
N GLY A 276 3.40 -1.14 -2.05
CA GLY A 276 3.44 -0.08 -3.06
C GLY A 276 4.81 0.58 -3.13
N ALA A 277 4.99 1.48 -4.08
CA ALA A 277 6.16 2.34 -4.17
C ALA A 277 6.26 3.31 -2.99
N SER A 278 7.48 3.60 -2.55
CA SER A 278 7.83 4.79 -1.79
C SER A 278 9.17 5.31 -2.27
N PRO A 279 9.41 6.62 -2.20
CA PRO A 279 10.77 7.14 -2.29
C PRO A 279 11.62 6.55 -1.15
N SER A 280 12.85 6.17 -1.49
CA SER A 280 13.90 6.00 -0.51
C SER A 280 14.52 7.36 -0.13
N THR A 281 15.02 7.48 1.08
CA THR A 281 15.87 8.61 1.47
C THR A 281 17.24 8.41 0.82
N LEU A 282 17.57 9.19 -0.21
CA LEU A 282 18.84 9.04 -0.94
C LEU A 282 20.03 9.69 -0.17
N MET A 283 20.26 9.33 1.09
CA MET A 283 21.43 9.80 1.82
C MET A 283 22.66 8.99 1.44
N GLY A 284 23.83 9.63 1.33
CA GLY A 284 25.07 8.92 1.01
C GLY A 284 25.65 8.23 2.25
N CYS A 285 25.58 6.90 2.33
CA CYS A 285 26.00 6.13 3.51
C CYS A 285 27.09 5.10 3.25
N GLY A 286 27.79 5.27 2.12
CA GLY A 286 28.82 4.35 1.64
C GLY A 286 28.27 3.34 0.66
N GLU A 287 29.14 2.87 -0.24
CA GLU A 287 28.77 2.00 -1.37
C GLU A 287 28.06 0.72 -0.94
N LEU A 288 28.49 0.11 0.17
CA LEU A 288 27.88 -1.12 0.68
C LEU A 288 26.43 -0.90 1.11
N VAL A 289 26.15 0.13 1.91
CA VAL A 289 24.79 0.39 2.41
C VAL A 289 23.87 0.79 1.26
N ASN A 290 24.36 1.65 0.36
CA ASN A 290 23.63 2.05 -0.83
C ASN A 290 23.30 0.85 -1.73
N GLY A 291 24.24 -0.08 -1.94
CA GLY A 291 24.00 -1.27 -2.75
C GLY A 291 22.95 -2.22 -2.14
N ILE A 292 22.91 -2.34 -0.80
CA ILE A 292 21.89 -3.12 -0.09
C ILE A 292 20.52 -2.45 -0.24
N GLU A 293 20.47 -1.12 -0.08
CA GLU A 293 19.25 -0.32 -0.26
C GLU A 293 18.71 -0.45 -1.69
N ASP A 294 19.55 -0.29 -2.71
CA ASP A 294 19.17 -0.45 -4.12
C ASP A 294 18.61 -1.86 -4.39
N TYR A 295 19.22 -2.88 -3.77
CA TYR A 295 18.71 -4.25 -3.87
C TYR A 295 17.33 -4.38 -3.22
N LEU A 296 17.16 -3.85 -2.01
CA LEU A 296 15.89 -3.88 -1.29
C LEU A 296 14.80 -3.12 -2.05
N ASP A 297 15.10 -1.94 -2.59
CA ASP A 297 14.16 -1.16 -3.40
C ASP A 297 13.70 -2.02 -4.58
N ARG A 298 14.64 -2.60 -5.34
CA ARG A 298 14.31 -3.45 -6.49
C ARG A 298 13.38 -4.61 -6.15
N ILE A 299 13.56 -5.29 -5.01
CA ILE A 299 12.73 -6.45 -4.65
C ILE A 299 11.45 -6.08 -3.90
N MET A 300 11.42 -4.98 -3.15
CA MET A 300 10.26 -4.58 -2.35
C MET A 300 9.32 -3.64 -3.08
N HIS A 301 9.83 -2.81 -3.98
CA HIS A 301 9.06 -1.83 -4.73
C HIS A 301 7.98 -2.51 -5.56
N ASN A 302 6.72 -2.11 -5.36
CA ASN A 302 5.57 -2.68 -6.07
C ASN A 302 5.42 -4.22 -5.92
N SER A 303 6.03 -4.81 -4.89
CA SER A 303 6.14 -6.26 -4.76
C SER A 303 4.86 -6.95 -4.28
N THR A 304 4.78 -8.23 -4.59
CA THR A 304 3.82 -9.18 -4.03
C THR A 304 4.63 -10.27 -3.35
N SER A 305 4.23 -10.68 -2.15
CA SER A 305 4.88 -11.77 -1.45
C SER A 305 3.90 -12.60 -0.65
N HIS A 306 4.18 -13.89 -0.52
CA HIS A 306 3.47 -14.78 0.38
C HIS A 306 4.19 -14.80 1.73
N LEU A 307 3.43 -14.61 2.81
CA LEU A 307 3.93 -14.67 4.16
C LEU A 307 3.54 -15.99 4.85
N THR A 308 4.49 -16.56 5.58
CA THR A 308 4.26 -17.71 6.46
C THR A 308 4.85 -17.38 7.82
N LEU A 309 4.07 -17.54 8.88
CA LEU A 309 4.50 -17.28 10.24
C LEU A 309 4.60 -18.58 11.04
N THR A 310 5.72 -18.79 11.70
CA THR A 310 5.93 -19.92 12.62
C THR A 310 6.51 -19.43 13.94
N HIS A 311 6.42 -20.24 14.99
CA HIS A 311 7.24 -20.04 16.18
C HIS A 311 8.71 -20.38 15.86
N THR A 312 9.67 -19.72 16.52
CA THR A 312 11.09 -20.15 16.45
C THR A 312 11.30 -21.51 17.12
N ASP A 313 10.50 -21.81 18.14
CA ASP A 313 10.54 -23.07 18.86
C ASP A 313 9.35 -23.90 18.36
N ASN A 314 9.60 -25.02 17.68
CA ASN A 314 8.56 -25.92 17.17
C ASN A 314 7.78 -26.65 18.29
N ASN A 315 7.63 -26.06 19.48
CA ASN A 315 6.97 -26.67 20.62
C ASN A 315 5.56 -26.04 20.81
N PRO A 316 4.48 -26.73 20.43
CA PRO A 316 3.13 -26.16 20.39
C PRO A 316 2.44 -26.06 21.78
N ILE A 317 3.19 -26.18 22.88
CA ILE A 317 2.63 -26.18 24.24
C ILE A 317 3.52 -25.35 25.16
N ALA A 318 3.16 -24.08 25.35
CA ALA A 318 3.55 -23.33 26.54
C ALA A 318 2.27 -22.83 27.23
N ASN A 319 1.56 -23.77 27.86
CA ASN A 319 0.64 -23.46 28.95
C ASN A 319 1.46 -23.04 30.17
N SER A 320 1.90 -21.79 30.22
CA SER A 320 2.35 -21.19 31.47
C SER A 320 2.13 -19.69 31.46
N VAL A 321 1.32 -19.24 32.40
CA VAL A 321 1.10 -17.85 32.77
C VAL A 321 2.44 -17.28 33.24
N ASN A 322 3.21 -16.73 32.31
CA ASN A 322 4.27 -15.74 32.49
C ASN A 322 4.70 -15.31 31.09
N GLU A 323 4.88 -14.01 30.88
CA GLU A 323 5.16 -13.34 29.60
C GLU A 323 6.38 -13.88 28.84
N ILE A 324 6.27 -15.07 28.23
CA ILE A 324 7.22 -15.50 27.21
C ILE A 324 6.93 -14.62 26.00
N LYS A 325 7.76 -13.58 25.79
CA LYS A 325 7.82 -12.81 24.55
C LYS A 325 7.83 -13.80 23.39
N SER A 326 6.70 -13.94 22.71
CA SER A 326 6.55 -14.94 21.65
C SER A 326 7.57 -14.64 20.57
N SER A 327 8.44 -15.61 20.31
CA SER A 327 9.47 -15.53 19.28
C SER A 327 8.95 -16.23 18.02
N TYR A 328 8.96 -15.48 16.92
CA TYR A 328 8.36 -15.79 15.65
C TYR A 328 9.40 -15.69 14.53
N LEU A 329 9.23 -16.54 13.53
CA LEU A 329 9.87 -16.42 12.23
C LEU A 329 8.79 -16.09 11.20
N LEU A 330 8.97 -14.97 10.51
CA LEU A 330 8.17 -14.58 9.38
C LEU A 330 8.97 -14.88 8.11
N THR A 331 8.53 -15.87 7.36
CA THR A 331 9.09 -16.18 6.04
C THR A 331 8.29 -15.41 4.98
N GLN A 332 8.98 -14.62 4.19
CA GLN A 332 8.44 -13.87 3.06
C GLN A 332 9.03 -14.43 1.77
N THR A 333 8.18 -14.99 0.91
CA THR A 333 8.55 -15.45 -0.43
C THR A 333 7.98 -14.48 -1.45
N LEU A 334 8.85 -13.80 -2.21
CA LEU A 334 8.46 -12.83 -3.22
C LEU A 334 8.03 -13.50 -4.52
N ASP A 335 7.22 -12.82 -5.34
CA ASP A 335 6.86 -13.30 -6.69
C ASP A 335 8.09 -13.42 -7.61
N SER A 336 9.15 -12.66 -7.33
CA SER A 336 10.48 -12.77 -7.95
C SER A 336 11.29 -13.98 -7.45
N SER A 337 10.71 -14.78 -6.55
CA SER A 337 11.20 -16.04 -6.00
C SER A 337 12.31 -15.96 -4.94
N GLU A 338 12.76 -14.76 -4.55
CA GLU A 338 13.59 -14.62 -3.35
C GLU A 338 12.80 -14.99 -2.08
N THR A 339 13.51 -15.52 -1.09
CA THR A 339 12.95 -15.84 0.22
C THR A 339 13.72 -15.10 1.31
N LEU A 340 12.99 -14.35 2.13
CA LEU A 340 13.51 -13.59 3.25
C LEU A 340 12.93 -14.15 4.55
N ILE A 341 13.78 -14.42 5.53
CA ILE A 341 13.38 -14.92 6.85
C ILE A 341 13.66 -13.82 7.86
N TRP A 342 12.60 -13.38 8.52
CA TRP A 342 12.62 -12.32 9.50
C TRP A 342 12.34 -12.87 10.90
N LYS A 343 13.10 -12.41 11.88
CA LYS A 343 12.88 -12.72 13.30
C LYS A 343 12.32 -11.50 14.00
N ASN A 344 11.28 -11.70 14.82
CA ASN A 344 10.66 -10.60 15.53
C ASN A 344 11.48 -10.15 16.76
N GLU A 345 11.40 -8.87 17.07
CA GLU A 345 11.78 -8.26 18.34
C GLU A 345 10.64 -7.32 18.77
N PRO A 346 10.19 -7.34 20.04
CA PRO A 346 9.17 -6.39 20.51
C PRO A 346 9.61 -4.96 20.25
N LYS A 347 8.75 -4.16 19.61
CA LYS A 347 9.04 -2.75 19.41
C LYS A 347 9.26 -2.06 20.74
N LYS A 348 10.28 -1.21 20.79
CA LYS A 348 10.49 -0.31 21.92
C LYS A 348 9.42 0.77 21.86
N ILE A 349 8.55 0.83 22.86
CA ILE A 349 7.60 1.92 23.02
C ILE A 349 8.43 3.18 23.38
N PRO A 350 8.31 4.29 22.65
CA PRO A 350 8.99 5.55 22.97
C PRO A 350 8.68 6.06 24.37
#